data_AF-A0A2K3NSW8-F1
#
_entry.id   AF-A0A2K3NSW8-F1
#
_cell.length_a   1.000
_cell.length_b   1.000
_cell.length_c   1.000
_cell.angle_alpha   90.00
_cell.angle_beta   90.00
_cell.angle_gamma   90.00
#
_symmetry.space_group_name_H-M   'P 1'
#
loop_
_entity.id
_entity.type
_entity.pdbx_description
1 polymer ?
#
loop_
_entity_poly.entity_id
_entity_poly.type
_entity_poly.pdbx_seq_one_letter_code
_entity_poly.pdbx_strand_id
1 'polypeptide(L)'
;EVGHFLAAFPKQVKLGIPFFIPHITLGSFGAITQFKSLLPDRSTQVDISLAGPFAGAVLSFSMFAVGLLLSSNPDAAGDLVQVPSMLFQGSLLLGLISRATLGYAAIHAATVPIHPLVIAGWCGLTIQAFNMLPVGCLDGGRSVQGAFGKGALMVSGLTTYTLLGLGVLGGPLSLAWGFFIIFAQRTPEKPCLNDVTEVGTWRQTFVGIAIFLAVLTLLPVYDELADELGIGLVNTF
;
A
#
# COMPACT_ATOMS: atom_id res chain seq x y z
N GLU A 1 7.07 -8.41 6.09
CA GLU A 1 8.15 -8.82 7.03
C GLU A 1 9.04 -9.95 6.53
N VAL A 2 8.51 -11.15 6.24
CA VAL A 2 9.37 -12.26 5.75
C VAL A 2 10.18 -11.86 4.51
N GLY A 3 9.58 -11.10 3.58
CA GLY A 3 10.29 -10.54 2.42
C GLY A 3 11.48 -9.65 2.80
N HIS A 4 11.36 -8.83 3.85
CA HIS A 4 12.47 -8.02 4.37
C HIS A 4 13.61 -8.91 4.88
N PHE A 5 13.29 -9.93 5.68
CA PHE A 5 14.29 -10.86 6.21
C PHE A 5 15.01 -11.64 5.11
N LEU A 6 14.28 -12.13 4.11
CA LEU A 6 14.85 -12.85 2.98
C LEU A 6 15.80 -11.96 2.14
N ALA A 7 15.46 -10.69 1.95
CA ALA A 7 16.32 -9.74 1.23
C ALA A 7 17.54 -9.28 2.05
N ALA A 8 17.40 -9.20 3.38
CA ALA A 8 18.46 -8.76 4.29
C ALA A 8 19.51 -9.85 4.56
N PHE A 9 19.10 -11.12 4.58
CA PHE A 9 19.97 -12.26 4.86
C PHE A 9 21.22 -12.35 3.96
N PRO A 10 21.13 -12.36 2.62
CA PRO A 10 22.30 -12.46 1.75
C PRO A 10 23.22 -11.23 1.84
N LYS A 11 22.70 -10.10 2.34
CA LYS A 11 23.43 -8.84 2.47
C LYS A 11 23.98 -8.59 3.87
N GLN A 12 23.85 -9.58 4.77
CA GLN A 12 24.31 -9.54 6.16
C GLN A 12 23.78 -8.33 6.96
N VAL A 13 22.60 -7.83 6.60
CA VAL A 13 21.94 -6.72 7.30
C VAL A 13 21.14 -7.25 8.47
N LYS A 14 21.37 -6.70 9.67
CA LYS A 14 20.64 -7.08 10.88
C LYS A 14 19.34 -6.30 10.97
N LEU A 15 18.22 -7.01 10.92
CA LEU A 15 16.89 -6.47 11.16
C LEU A 15 16.47 -6.68 12.62
N GLY A 16 15.71 -5.72 13.15
CA GLY A 16 15.07 -5.82 14.45
C GLY A 16 13.80 -6.69 14.41
N ILE A 17 13.20 -6.89 15.57
CA ILE A 17 11.90 -7.56 15.69
C ILE A 17 10.83 -6.63 15.10
N PRO A 18 9.93 -7.13 14.22
CA PRO A 18 8.87 -6.31 13.67
C PRO A 18 7.92 -5.80 14.76
N PHE A 19 7.62 -4.50 14.74
CA PHE A 19 6.65 -3.90 15.65
C PHE A 19 5.28 -3.84 14.99
N PHE A 20 4.31 -4.56 15.55
CA PHE A 20 2.95 -4.61 15.04
C PHE A 20 2.16 -3.33 15.37
N ILE A 21 1.44 -2.80 14.39
CA ILE A 21 0.63 -1.59 14.55
C ILE A 21 -0.84 -1.98 14.50
N PRO A 22 -1.55 -2.03 15.64
CA PRO A 22 -2.96 -2.36 15.66
C PRO A 22 -3.81 -1.21 15.10
N HIS A 23 -4.89 -1.55 14.41
CA HIS A 23 -5.88 -0.57 13.95
C HIS A 23 -7.29 -1.16 14.07
N ILE A 24 -8.26 -0.33 14.50
CA ILE A 24 -9.61 -0.82 14.82
C ILE A 24 -10.37 -1.23 13.55
N THR A 25 -10.28 -0.45 12.47
CA THR A 25 -11.11 -0.66 11.27
C THR A 25 -10.54 -1.67 10.29
N LEU A 26 -9.21 -1.74 10.17
CA LEU A 26 -8.50 -2.65 9.25
C LEU A 26 -7.97 -3.90 9.95
N GLY A 27 -8.10 -3.99 11.28
CA GLY A 27 -7.38 -4.93 12.14
C GLY A 27 -5.93 -4.52 12.40
N SER A 28 -5.20 -4.06 11.38
CA SER A 28 -3.81 -3.65 11.50
C SER A 28 -3.36 -2.71 10.37
N PHE A 29 -2.36 -1.88 10.64
CA PHE A 29 -1.55 -1.21 9.60
C PHE A 29 -0.28 -2.00 9.22
N GLY A 30 -0.24 -3.29 9.57
CA GLY A 30 0.90 -4.16 9.39
C GLY A 30 1.91 -4.06 10.52
N ALA A 31 3.15 -4.42 10.19
CA ALA A 31 4.27 -4.37 11.12
C ALA A 31 5.43 -3.61 10.48
N ILE A 32 6.18 -2.87 11.29
CA ILE A 32 7.36 -2.14 10.83
C ILE A 32 8.61 -2.82 11.36
N THR A 33 9.51 -3.17 10.45
CA THR A 33 10.84 -3.68 10.82
C THR A 33 11.88 -2.57 10.78
N GLN A 34 12.68 -2.50 11.84
CA GLN A 34 13.75 -1.52 11.99
C GLN A 34 15.09 -2.11 11.56
N PHE A 35 15.93 -1.31 10.92
CA PHE A 35 17.34 -1.67 10.72
C PHE A 35 18.12 -1.53 12.03
N LYS A 36 18.84 -2.58 12.45
CA LYS A 36 19.71 -2.56 13.64
C LYS A 36 21.17 -2.36 13.28
N SER A 37 21.60 -2.76 12.08
CA SER A 37 22.92 -2.45 11.53
C SER A 37 22.87 -1.28 10.55
N LEU A 38 24.01 -0.66 10.29
CA LEU A 38 24.17 0.24 9.15
C LEU A 38 24.07 -0.55 7.85
N LEU A 39 23.47 0.07 6.84
CA LEU A 39 23.34 -0.51 5.51
C LEU A 39 24.64 -0.30 4.72
N PRO A 40 25.10 -1.31 3.95
CA PRO A 40 26.36 -1.20 3.21
C PRO A 40 26.28 -0.15 2.10
N ASP A 41 25.22 -0.19 1.29
CA ASP A 41 25.05 0.67 0.12
C ASP A 41 23.59 1.11 -0.05
N ARG A 42 23.38 2.22 -0.76
CA ARG A 42 22.04 2.72 -1.12
C ARG A 42 21.21 1.71 -1.92
N SER A 43 21.84 0.91 -2.78
CA SER A 43 21.17 -0.16 -3.52
C SER A 43 20.58 -1.22 -2.58
N THR A 44 21.28 -1.52 -1.48
CA THR A 44 20.83 -2.44 -0.44
C THR A 44 19.66 -1.89 0.35
N GLN A 45 19.67 -0.59 0.63
CA GLN A 45 18.53 0.09 1.23
C GLN A 45 17.28 -0.07 0.36
N VAL A 46 17.38 0.22 -0.95
CA VAL A 46 16.25 0.12 -1.89
C VAL A 46 15.75 -1.32 -2.00
N ASP A 47 16.65 -2.28 -2.20
CA ASP A 47 16.27 -3.69 -2.41
C ASP A 47 15.54 -4.27 -1.17
N ILE A 48 16.05 -4.01 0.03
CA ILE A 48 15.41 -4.52 1.26
C ILE A 48 14.08 -3.80 1.46
N SER A 49 14.05 -2.47 1.39
CA SER A 49 12.83 -1.69 1.61
C SER A 49 11.71 -2.02 0.63
N LEU A 50 12.01 -2.40 -0.61
CA LEU A 50 10.99 -2.84 -1.57
C LEU A 50 10.54 -4.30 -1.36
N ALA A 51 11.42 -5.18 -0.89
CA ALA A 51 11.14 -6.61 -0.81
C ALA A 51 9.96 -6.94 0.13
N GLY A 52 9.85 -6.25 1.27
CA GLY A 52 8.73 -6.45 2.20
C GLY A 52 7.38 -6.07 1.59
N PRO A 53 7.20 -4.81 1.14
CA PRO A 53 5.97 -4.35 0.50
C PRO A 53 5.60 -5.16 -0.73
N PHE A 54 6.58 -5.48 -1.59
CA PHE A 54 6.36 -6.29 -2.78
C PHE A 54 5.88 -7.71 -2.45
N ALA A 55 6.55 -8.41 -1.53
CA ALA A 55 6.14 -9.77 -1.15
C ALA A 55 4.71 -9.80 -0.57
N GLY A 56 4.39 -8.83 0.29
CA GLY A 56 3.02 -8.73 0.81
C GLY A 56 2.02 -8.32 -0.27
N ALA A 57 2.38 -7.43 -1.20
CA ALA A 57 1.49 -6.99 -2.26
C ALA A 57 1.18 -8.14 -3.23
N VAL A 58 2.17 -8.97 -3.59
CA VAL A 58 1.96 -10.16 -4.42
C VAL A 58 1.01 -11.15 -3.74
N LEU A 59 1.21 -11.43 -2.45
CA LEU A 59 0.32 -12.32 -1.70
C LEU A 59 -1.10 -11.74 -1.62
N SER A 60 -1.24 -10.48 -1.21
CA SER A 60 -2.54 -9.83 -1.09
C SER A 60 -3.27 -9.69 -2.43
N PHE A 61 -2.54 -9.40 -3.51
CA PHE A 61 -3.09 -9.39 -4.86
C PHE A 61 -3.56 -10.78 -5.29
N SER A 62 -2.81 -11.84 -4.99
CA SER A 62 -3.24 -13.21 -5.32
C SER A 62 -4.53 -13.58 -4.58
N MET A 63 -4.64 -13.22 -3.30
CA MET A 63 -5.86 -13.42 -2.51
C MET A 63 -7.03 -12.61 -3.06
N PHE A 64 -6.78 -11.36 -3.44
CA PHE A 64 -7.79 -10.48 -4.03
C PHE A 64 -8.31 -11.04 -5.36
N ALA A 65 -7.41 -11.41 -6.27
CA ALA A 65 -7.76 -11.96 -7.59
C ALA A 65 -8.51 -13.30 -7.48
N VAL A 66 -8.01 -14.22 -6.66
CA VAL A 66 -8.70 -15.51 -6.40
C VAL A 66 -10.06 -15.27 -5.75
N GLY A 67 -10.15 -14.32 -4.81
CA GLY A 67 -11.40 -13.93 -4.18
C GLY A 67 -12.44 -13.42 -5.19
N LEU A 68 -12.04 -12.57 -6.13
CA LEU A 68 -12.93 -12.05 -7.18
C LEU A 68 -13.40 -13.16 -8.13
N LEU A 69 -12.50 -14.08 -8.51
CA LEU A 69 -12.85 -15.24 -9.33
C LEU A 69 -13.85 -16.15 -8.63
N LEU A 70 -13.65 -16.45 -7.34
CA LEU A 70 -14.58 -17.25 -6.55
C LEU A 70 -15.93 -16.54 -6.35
N SER A 71 -15.91 -15.22 -6.19
CA SER A 71 -17.14 -14.41 -6.05
C SER A 71 -17.99 -14.39 -7.33
N SER A 72 -17.36 -14.63 -8.48
CA SER A 72 -18.05 -14.65 -9.78
C SER A 72 -18.74 -16.00 -10.06
N ASN A 73 -18.54 -17.01 -9.21
CA ASN A 73 -19.10 -18.34 -9.42
C ASN A 73 -20.52 -18.46 -8.83
N PRO A 74 -21.56 -18.73 -9.64
CA PRO A 74 -22.96 -18.81 -9.16
C PRO A 74 -23.19 -19.88 -8.09
N ASP A 75 -22.40 -20.96 -8.11
CA ASP A 75 -22.58 -22.13 -7.23
C ASP A 75 -22.13 -21.86 -5.77
N ALA A 76 -21.36 -20.80 -5.54
CA ALA A 76 -20.84 -20.42 -4.21
C ALA A 76 -21.73 -19.40 -3.47
N ALA A 77 -22.87 -19.00 -4.05
CA ALA A 77 -23.67 -17.85 -3.59
C ALA A 77 -24.15 -17.92 -2.12
N GLY A 78 -24.24 -19.11 -1.53
CA GLY A 78 -24.68 -19.30 -0.14
C GLY A 78 -23.65 -18.91 0.93
N ASP A 79 -22.35 -18.82 0.58
CA ASP A 79 -21.24 -18.59 1.51
C ASP A 79 -20.56 -17.22 1.30
N LEU A 80 -21.16 -16.36 0.46
CA LEU A 80 -20.64 -15.04 0.14
C LEU A 80 -21.08 -14.00 1.17
N VAL A 81 -20.16 -13.11 1.53
CA VAL A 81 -20.41 -12.00 2.45
C VAL A 81 -20.91 -10.80 1.65
N GLN A 82 -22.03 -10.22 2.08
CA GLN A 82 -22.57 -8.99 1.48
C GLN A 82 -21.80 -7.79 2.00
N VAL A 83 -21.12 -7.08 1.10
CA VAL A 83 -20.30 -5.91 1.45
C VAL A 83 -20.84 -4.66 0.76
N PRO A 84 -20.90 -3.51 1.45
CA PRO A 84 -21.31 -2.26 0.81
C PRO A 84 -20.41 -1.92 -0.38
N SER A 85 -21.01 -1.51 -1.49
CA SER A 85 -20.26 -1.16 -2.71
C SER A 85 -19.32 0.03 -2.53
N MET A 86 -19.57 0.89 -1.53
CA MET A 86 -18.67 1.95 -1.06
C MET A 86 -17.26 1.46 -0.73
N LEU A 87 -17.09 0.18 -0.35
CA LEU A 87 -15.76 -0.38 -0.10
C LEU A 87 -14.89 -0.28 -1.37
N PHE A 88 -15.46 -0.55 -2.54
CA PHE A 88 -14.74 -0.51 -3.82
C PHE A 88 -14.42 0.90 -4.30
N GLN A 89 -15.16 1.91 -3.84
CA GLN A 89 -14.84 3.32 -4.06
C GLN A 89 -13.65 3.78 -3.20
N GLY A 90 -13.30 3.05 -2.14
CA GLY A 90 -12.17 3.39 -1.27
C GLY A 90 -10.78 3.28 -1.93
N SER A 91 -10.70 2.71 -3.13
CA SER A 91 -9.45 2.57 -3.89
C SER A 91 -9.72 2.60 -5.39
N LEU A 92 -9.10 3.52 -6.11
CA LEU A 92 -9.23 3.61 -7.57
C LEU A 92 -8.74 2.33 -8.26
N LEU A 93 -7.53 1.86 -7.93
CA LEU A 93 -6.94 0.67 -8.57
C LEU A 93 -7.81 -0.57 -8.34
N LEU A 94 -8.15 -0.84 -7.08
CA LEU A 94 -8.86 -2.06 -6.72
C LEU A 94 -10.33 -2.00 -7.14
N GLY A 95 -10.95 -0.82 -7.09
CA GLY A 95 -12.29 -0.59 -7.62
C GLY A 95 -12.39 -0.87 -9.12
N LEU A 96 -11.40 -0.42 -9.90
CA LEU A 96 -11.34 -0.70 -11.34
C LEU A 96 -11.15 -2.19 -11.64
N ILE A 97 -10.29 -2.88 -10.90
CA ILE A 97 -10.08 -4.33 -11.05
C ILE A 97 -11.37 -5.08 -10.70
N SER A 98 -12.00 -4.76 -9.57
CA SER A 98 -13.28 -5.34 -9.20
C SER A 98 -14.36 -5.10 -10.24
N ARG A 99 -14.43 -3.90 -10.82
CA ARG A 99 -15.38 -3.58 -11.91
C ARG A 99 -15.13 -4.41 -13.15
N ALA A 100 -13.87 -4.58 -13.53
CA ALA A 100 -13.51 -5.39 -14.68
C ALA A 100 -13.89 -6.87 -14.48
N THR A 101 -13.82 -7.39 -13.24
CA THR A 101 -14.11 -8.80 -12.95
C THR A 101 -15.57 -9.10 -12.65
N LEU A 102 -16.22 -8.32 -11.79
CA LEU A 102 -17.60 -8.54 -11.32
C LEU A 102 -18.64 -7.92 -12.24
N GLY A 103 -18.22 -6.99 -13.10
CA GLY A 103 -19.09 -6.29 -14.03
C GLY A 103 -19.81 -5.08 -13.41
N TYR A 104 -20.36 -4.26 -14.30
CA TYR A 104 -21.01 -3.00 -13.95
C TYR A 104 -22.23 -3.20 -13.03
N ALA A 105 -23.13 -4.12 -13.37
CA ALA A 105 -24.39 -4.31 -12.63
C ALA A 105 -24.18 -4.78 -11.18
N ALA A 106 -23.18 -5.63 -10.93
CA ALA A 106 -22.91 -6.13 -9.58
C ALA A 106 -22.36 -5.04 -8.66
N ILE A 107 -21.54 -4.14 -9.19
CA ILE A 107 -20.88 -3.08 -8.40
C ILE A 107 -21.80 -1.89 -8.11
N HIS A 108 -22.82 -1.68 -8.93
CA HIS A 108 -23.83 -0.62 -8.70
C HIS A 108 -24.93 -1.05 -7.73
N ALA A 109 -24.93 -2.31 -7.30
CA ALA A 109 -25.82 -2.75 -6.23
C ALA A 109 -25.42 -2.08 -4.90
N ALA A 110 -26.38 -1.92 -3.99
CA ALA A 110 -26.11 -1.39 -2.65
C ALA A 110 -25.15 -2.30 -1.86
N THR A 111 -25.26 -3.61 -2.07
CA THR A 111 -24.35 -4.61 -1.53
C THR A 111 -23.88 -5.56 -2.62
N VAL A 112 -22.60 -5.90 -2.58
CA VAL A 112 -21.96 -6.83 -3.50
C VAL A 112 -21.63 -8.12 -2.73
N PRO A 113 -22.12 -9.29 -3.18
CA PRO A 113 -21.71 -10.56 -2.61
C PRO A 113 -20.27 -10.86 -3.00
N ILE A 114 -19.38 -10.97 -2.01
CA ILE A 114 -17.96 -11.28 -2.23
C ILE A 114 -17.43 -12.34 -1.28
N HIS A 115 -16.44 -13.07 -1.77
CA HIS A 115 -15.67 -14.01 -0.97
C HIS A 115 -14.81 -13.26 0.06
N PRO A 116 -14.69 -13.70 1.32
CA PRO A 116 -13.86 -13.06 2.35
C PRO A 116 -12.38 -12.82 1.95
N LEU A 117 -11.87 -13.60 0.98
CA LEU A 117 -10.54 -13.42 0.41
C LEU A 117 -10.37 -12.05 -0.28
N VAL A 118 -11.44 -11.50 -0.86
CA VAL A 118 -11.43 -10.16 -1.46
C VAL A 118 -11.12 -9.11 -0.40
N ILE A 119 -11.78 -9.20 0.77
CA ILE A 119 -11.56 -8.28 1.89
C ILE A 119 -10.13 -8.41 2.42
N ALA A 120 -9.65 -9.65 2.61
CA ALA A 120 -8.29 -9.88 3.08
C ALA A 120 -7.23 -9.34 2.10
N GLY A 121 -7.42 -9.56 0.79
CA GLY A 121 -6.56 -9.02 -0.25
C GLY A 121 -6.60 -7.50 -0.34
N TRP A 122 -7.79 -6.90 -0.24
CA TRP A 122 -8.00 -5.46 -0.22
C TRP A 122 -7.29 -4.79 0.96
N CYS A 123 -7.51 -5.29 2.18
CA CYS A 123 -6.87 -4.77 3.38
C CYS A 123 -5.34 -4.92 3.27
N GLY A 124 -4.86 -6.07 2.81
CA GLY A 124 -3.44 -6.31 2.60
C GLY A 124 -2.81 -5.32 1.61
N LEU A 125 -3.38 -5.15 0.43
CA LEU A 125 -2.88 -4.19 -0.57
C LEU A 125 -2.90 -2.75 -0.05
N THR A 126 -3.94 -2.37 0.69
CA THR A 126 -4.05 -1.06 1.34
C THR A 126 -2.92 -0.84 2.36
N ILE A 127 -2.64 -1.84 3.21
CA ILE A 127 -1.54 -1.80 4.17
C ILE A 127 -0.19 -1.63 3.46
N GLN A 128 0.06 -2.40 2.40
CA GLN A 128 1.31 -2.31 1.65
C GLN A 128 1.45 -0.94 0.96
N ALA A 129 0.35 -0.37 0.46
CA ALA A 129 0.33 0.94 -0.14
C ALA A 129 0.65 2.05 0.88
N PHE A 130 0.10 1.98 2.09
CA PHE A 130 0.45 2.90 3.17
C PHE A 130 1.93 2.83 3.57
N ASN A 131 2.50 1.63 3.60
CA ASN A 131 3.93 1.42 3.89
C ASN A 131 4.85 1.90 2.74
N MET A 132 4.35 1.94 1.51
CA MET A 132 5.04 2.44 0.33
C MET A 132 4.93 3.97 0.14
N LEU A 133 4.28 4.69 1.05
CA LEU A 133 4.27 6.16 1.01
C LEU A 133 5.68 6.73 1.20
N PRO A 134 6.08 7.73 0.38
CA PRO A 134 7.46 8.22 0.34
C PRO A 134 7.76 9.23 1.44
N VAL A 135 7.64 8.81 2.70
CA VAL A 135 7.78 9.66 3.89
C VAL A 135 8.51 8.94 5.03
N GLY A 136 9.42 9.67 5.69
CA GLY A 136 10.08 9.22 6.91
C GLY A 136 10.85 7.91 6.77
N CYS A 137 10.80 7.09 7.83
CA CYS A 137 11.38 5.74 7.92
C CYS A 137 10.46 4.63 7.38
N LEU A 138 9.34 4.96 6.73
CA LEU A 138 8.54 3.94 6.05
C LEU A 138 9.34 3.27 4.93
N ASP A 139 8.88 2.11 4.48
CA ASP A 139 9.55 1.38 3.40
C ASP A 139 9.60 2.20 2.09
N GLY A 140 8.54 2.95 1.79
CA GLY A 140 8.51 3.94 0.71
C GLY A 140 9.52 5.07 0.94
N GLY A 141 9.57 5.65 2.13
CA GLY A 141 10.53 6.70 2.48
C GLY A 141 11.99 6.25 2.38
N ARG A 142 12.31 5.06 2.88
CA ARG A 142 13.65 4.44 2.78
C ARG A 142 14.03 4.15 1.33
N SER A 143 13.09 3.67 0.52
CA SER A 143 13.34 3.41 -0.90
C SER A 143 13.58 4.71 -1.69
N VAL A 144 12.83 5.79 -1.42
CA VAL A 144 13.07 7.10 -2.02
C VAL A 144 14.41 7.68 -1.57
N GLN A 145 14.71 7.60 -0.28
CA GLN A 145 15.98 8.07 0.26
C GLN A 145 17.18 7.34 -0.38
N GLY A 146 17.08 6.02 -0.54
CA GLY A 146 18.11 5.24 -1.20
C GLY A 146 18.24 5.57 -2.69
N ALA A 147 17.12 5.66 -3.41
CA ALA A 147 17.11 5.84 -4.86
C ALA A 147 17.43 7.26 -5.33
N PHE A 148 16.94 8.28 -4.63
CA PHE A 148 16.97 9.70 -5.04
C PHE A 148 17.63 10.62 -4.00
N GLY A 149 18.03 10.08 -2.85
CA GLY A 149 18.69 10.83 -1.79
C GLY A 149 17.74 11.54 -0.82
N LYS A 150 18.33 12.19 0.18
CA LYS A 150 17.58 12.83 1.28
C LYS A 150 16.76 14.05 0.86
N GLY A 151 17.23 14.80 -0.13
CA GLY A 151 16.51 15.97 -0.64
C GLY A 151 15.15 15.57 -1.25
N ALA A 152 15.16 14.52 -2.07
CA ALA A 152 13.93 13.95 -2.63
C ALA A 152 12.99 13.44 -1.53
N LEU A 153 13.51 12.76 -0.50
CA LEU A 153 12.70 12.32 0.65
C LEU A 153 12.03 13.48 1.39
N MET A 154 12.70 14.62 1.56
CA MET A 154 12.10 15.78 2.21
C MET A 154 10.93 16.34 1.38
N VAL A 155 11.12 16.48 0.07
CA VAL A 155 10.08 16.96 -0.84
C VAL A 155 8.91 15.99 -0.89
N SER A 156 9.17 14.70 -1.14
CA SER A 156 8.14 13.67 -1.20
C SER A 156 7.42 13.48 0.13
N GLY A 157 8.14 13.60 1.25
CA GLY A 157 7.58 13.52 2.58
C GLY A 157 6.64 14.69 2.87
N LEU A 158 7.04 15.92 2.53
CA LEU A 158 6.17 17.09 2.65
C LEU A 158 4.91 16.93 1.80
N THR A 159 5.06 16.54 0.53
CA THR A 159 3.92 16.27 -0.36
C THR A 159 2.99 15.20 0.24
N THR A 160 3.54 14.11 0.76
CA THR A 160 2.76 13.04 1.39
C THR A 160 1.99 13.54 2.60
N TYR A 161 2.62 14.35 3.48
CA TYR A 161 1.93 14.93 4.63
C TYR A 161 0.81 15.88 4.22
N THR A 162 1.01 16.70 3.19
CA THR A 162 -0.04 17.57 2.66
C THR A 162 -1.21 16.75 2.14
N LEU A 163 -0.95 15.71 1.36
CA LEU A 163 -2.00 14.85 0.79
C LEU A 163 -2.76 14.06 1.87
N LEU A 164 -2.06 13.53 2.87
CA LEU A 164 -2.69 12.86 4.01
C LEU A 164 -3.53 13.84 4.86
N GLY A 165 -3.00 15.04 5.11
CA GLY A 165 -3.67 16.09 5.87
C GLY A 165 -4.93 16.63 5.19
N LEU A 166 -4.94 16.68 3.85
CA LEU A 166 -6.12 17.02 3.05
C LEU A 166 -7.10 15.84 2.88
N GLY A 167 -6.76 14.64 3.35
CA GLY A 167 -7.62 13.46 3.19
C GLY A 167 -7.67 12.87 1.77
N VAL A 168 -6.76 13.30 0.88
CA VAL A 168 -6.71 12.85 -0.52
C VAL A 168 -6.23 11.41 -0.64
N LEU A 169 -5.36 10.96 0.28
CA LEU A 169 -4.84 9.59 0.29
C LEU A 169 -5.38 8.81 1.49
N GLY A 170 -6.04 7.68 1.23
CA GLY A 170 -6.48 6.74 2.26
C GLY A 170 -7.80 7.09 2.97
N GLY A 171 -8.50 8.13 2.50
CA GLY A 171 -9.81 8.52 3.02
C GLY A 171 -9.83 8.67 4.55
N PRO A 172 -10.77 8.04 5.28
CA PRO A 172 -10.85 8.14 6.74
C PRO A 172 -9.59 7.69 7.50
N LEU A 173 -8.75 6.86 6.87
CA LEU A 173 -7.53 6.34 7.48
C LEU A 173 -6.35 7.31 7.37
N SER A 174 -6.47 8.36 6.54
CA SER A 174 -5.37 9.27 6.20
C SER A 174 -4.78 9.96 7.42
N LEU A 175 -5.64 10.50 8.29
CA LEU A 175 -5.24 11.29 9.44
C LEU A 175 -4.64 10.41 10.53
N ALA A 176 -5.27 9.26 10.83
CA ALA A 176 -4.75 8.31 11.80
C ALA A 176 -3.35 7.84 11.42
N TRP A 177 -3.15 7.51 10.14
CA TRP A 177 -1.83 7.14 9.63
C TRP A 177 -0.85 8.31 9.62
N GLY A 178 -1.27 9.51 9.20
CA GLY A 178 -0.45 10.72 9.21
C GLY A 178 0.08 11.05 10.60
N PHE A 179 -0.77 10.99 11.63
CA PHE A 179 -0.35 11.17 13.02
C PHE A 179 0.65 10.11 13.45
N PHE A 180 0.39 8.84 13.14
CA PHE A 180 1.34 7.77 13.44
C PHE A 180 2.71 8.04 12.83
N ILE A 181 2.79 8.45 11.56
CA ILE A 181 4.06 8.76 10.90
C ILE A 181 4.77 9.90 11.63
N ILE A 182 4.07 10.98 11.98
CA ILE A 182 4.66 12.15 12.65
C ILE A 182 5.33 11.76 13.97
N PHE A 183 4.69 10.91 14.77
CA PHE A 183 5.19 10.51 16.09
C PHE A 183 6.22 9.38 16.04
N ALA A 184 6.02 8.38 15.18
CA ALA A 184 6.79 7.14 15.22
C ALA A 184 7.84 7.00 14.11
N GLN A 185 7.64 7.62 12.95
CA GLN A 185 8.43 7.32 11.73
C GLN A 185 8.92 8.56 10.98
N ARG A 186 8.78 9.78 11.53
CA ARG A 186 9.07 11.04 10.81
C ARG A 186 10.53 11.17 10.35
N THR A 187 11.47 10.67 11.13
CA THR A 187 12.89 10.88 10.84
C THR A 187 13.32 10.09 9.61
N PRO A 188 14.16 10.65 8.72
CA PRO A 188 14.82 9.88 7.67
C PRO A 188 15.67 8.74 8.26
N GLU A 189 15.92 7.72 7.45
CA GLU A 189 16.79 6.61 7.83
C GLU A 189 18.25 7.07 7.91
N LYS A 190 19.06 6.38 8.72
CA LYS A 190 20.49 6.69 8.84
C LYS A 190 21.20 6.52 7.49
N PRO A 191 22.22 7.34 7.17
CA PRO A 191 23.03 7.16 5.96
C PRO A 191 23.62 5.76 5.85
N CYS A 192 23.75 5.26 4.63
CA CYS A 192 24.49 4.04 4.34
C CYS A 192 26.01 4.27 4.52
N LEU A 193 26.77 3.18 4.67
CA LEU A 193 28.24 3.22 4.72
C LEU A 193 28.82 3.79 3.42
N ASN A 194 28.29 3.34 2.28
CA ASN A 194 28.55 3.90 0.97
C ASN A 194 27.33 4.71 0.49
N ASP A 195 27.37 6.01 0.77
CA ASP A 195 26.33 6.97 0.38
C ASP A 195 26.69 7.76 -0.88
N VAL A 196 27.83 7.47 -1.52
CA VAL A 196 28.31 8.19 -2.71
C VAL A 196 27.86 7.50 -4.00
N THR A 197 27.80 6.17 -3.97
CA THR A 197 27.46 5.38 -5.16
C THR A 197 25.97 5.53 -5.47
N GLU A 198 25.66 6.00 -6.68
CA GLU A 198 24.28 6.12 -7.14
C GLU A 198 23.63 4.76 -7.34
N VAL A 199 22.31 4.76 -7.23
CA VAL A 199 21.51 3.56 -7.47
C VAL A 199 21.22 3.48 -8.97
N GLY A 200 21.44 2.31 -9.57
CA GLY A 200 21.15 2.10 -11.00
C GLY A 200 19.70 2.44 -11.37
N THR A 201 19.52 3.02 -12.56
CA THR A 201 18.25 3.58 -13.07
C THR A 201 17.07 2.62 -12.96
N TRP A 202 17.29 1.32 -13.17
CA TRP A 202 16.23 0.32 -13.09
C TRP A 202 15.55 0.26 -11.71
N ARG A 203 16.32 0.46 -10.61
CA ARG A 203 15.77 0.49 -9.24
C ARG A 203 14.98 1.77 -9.01
N GLN A 204 15.47 2.90 -9.52
CA GLN A 204 14.76 4.18 -9.43
C GLN A 204 13.39 4.08 -10.14
N THR A 205 13.36 3.48 -11.33
CA THR A 205 12.10 3.21 -12.05
C THR A 205 11.18 2.31 -11.24
N PHE A 206 11.70 1.24 -10.64
CA PHE A 206 10.87 0.33 -9.83
C PHE A 206 10.30 1.01 -8.58
N VAL A 207 11.08 1.86 -7.90
CA VAL A 207 10.59 2.70 -6.80
C VAL A 207 9.47 3.64 -7.28
N GLY A 208 9.66 4.29 -8.43
CA GLY A 208 8.64 5.15 -9.04
C GLY A 208 7.33 4.40 -9.33
N ILE A 209 7.42 3.20 -9.92
CA ILE A 209 6.26 2.33 -10.19
C ILE A 209 5.57 1.92 -8.88
N ALA A 210 6.34 1.51 -7.87
CA ALA A 210 5.79 1.09 -6.58
C ALA A 210 5.02 2.22 -5.89
N ILE A 211 5.57 3.44 -5.88
CA ILE A 211 4.91 4.62 -5.32
C ILE A 211 3.65 4.97 -6.13
N PHE A 212 3.74 4.92 -7.46
CA PHE A 212 2.60 5.19 -8.32
C PHE A 212 1.44 4.21 -8.07
N LEU A 213 1.73 2.91 -7.99
CA LEU A 213 0.73 1.89 -7.65
C LEU A 213 0.16 2.08 -6.24
N ALA A 214 1.00 2.46 -5.27
CA ALA A 214 0.55 2.75 -3.91
C ALA A 214 -0.41 3.95 -3.87
N VAL A 215 -0.09 5.03 -4.60
CA VAL A 215 -0.97 6.20 -4.72
C VAL A 215 -2.30 5.82 -5.39
N LEU A 216 -2.29 5.07 -6.49
CA LEU A 216 -3.52 4.59 -7.13
C LEU A 216 -4.35 3.68 -6.22
N THR A 217 -3.69 2.92 -5.35
CA THR A 217 -4.38 2.06 -4.37
C THR A 217 -4.99 2.89 -3.24
N LEU A 218 -4.36 3.99 -2.82
CA LEU A 218 -4.84 4.82 -1.72
C LEU A 218 -5.78 5.94 -2.16
N LEU A 219 -5.86 6.24 -3.45
CA LEU A 219 -6.71 7.31 -3.97
C LEU A 219 -8.17 6.84 -3.93
N PRO A 220 -9.04 7.47 -3.11
CA PRO A 220 -10.45 7.18 -3.11
C PRO A 220 -11.09 7.74 -4.38
N VAL A 221 -12.08 7.03 -4.88
CA VAL A 221 -12.89 7.46 -6.02
C VAL A 221 -14.01 8.36 -5.47
N TYR A 222 -13.97 9.65 -5.82
CA TYR A 222 -15.05 10.59 -5.51
C TYR A 222 -16.29 10.28 -6.34
N ASP A 223 -17.47 10.57 -5.81
CA ASP A 223 -18.77 10.20 -6.40
C ASP A 223 -18.89 10.51 -7.90
N GLU A 224 -18.49 11.71 -8.35
CA GLU A 224 -18.54 12.08 -9.78
C GLU A 224 -17.64 11.18 -10.67
N LEU A 225 -16.43 10.87 -10.19
CA LEU A 225 -15.50 9.97 -10.88
C LEU A 225 -15.97 8.52 -10.78
N ALA A 226 -16.64 8.16 -9.68
CA ALA A 226 -17.22 6.85 -9.45
C ALA A 226 -18.35 6.57 -10.43
N ASP A 227 -19.19 7.57 -10.71
CA ASP A 227 -20.26 7.46 -11.71
C ASP A 227 -19.70 7.29 -13.12
N GLU A 228 -18.70 8.10 -13.51
CA GLU A 228 -18.08 8.01 -14.83
C GLU A 228 -17.31 6.68 -15.01
N LEU A 229 -16.61 6.24 -13.95
CA LEU A 229 -15.89 4.98 -13.94
C LEU A 229 -16.77 3.79 -13.58
N GLY A 230 -18.06 3.97 -13.32
CA GLY A 230 -18.98 2.91 -12.92
C GLY A 230 -18.52 2.07 -11.71
N ILE A 231 -18.06 2.73 -10.65
CA ILE A 231 -17.63 2.12 -9.38
C ILE A 231 -18.54 2.63 -8.24
N GLY A 232 -19.34 1.72 -7.66
CA GLY A 232 -20.17 1.94 -6.48
C GLY A 232 -21.57 2.50 -6.77
N LEU A 233 -22.23 3.05 -5.75
CA LEU A 233 -23.60 3.54 -5.84
C LEU A 233 -23.64 4.89 -6.55
N VAL A 234 -24.37 4.96 -7.67
CA VAL A 234 -24.76 6.23 -8.29
C VAL A 234 -25.83 6.83 -7.40
N ASN A 235 -25.50 7.89 -6.67
CA ASN A 235 -26.51 8.75 -6.08
C ASN A 235 -27.14 9.56 -7.22
N THR A 236 -28.09 8.97 -7.93
CA THR A 236 -29.06 9.79 -8.67
C THR A 236 -29.87 10.53 -7.62
N PHE A 237 -29.54 11.81 -7.43
CA PHE A 237 -30.22 12.85 -6.63
C PHE A 237 -31.52 12.44 -5.90
#